data_AF-A0AAU9X7F6-F1
#
_entry.id   AF-A0AAU9X7F6-F1
#
_cell.length_a   1.000
_cell.length_b   1.000
_cell.length_c   1.000
_cell.angle_alpha   90.00
_cell.angle_beta   90.00
_cell.angle_gamma   90.00
#
_symmetry.space_group_name_H-M   'P 1'
#
loop_
_entity.id
_entity.type
_entity.pdbx_description
1 polymer ?
#
loop_
_entity_poly.entity_id
_entity_poly.type
_entity_poly.pdbx_seq_one_letter_code
_entity_poly.pdbx_strand_id
1 'polypeptide(L)'
;MASAEGESECTELLTEALINAQIHNSYTMDEFKELFPRKYRDHKDVKVLYEAYQRKRKQTRDRVQTNIRSFCRQRDQQDDACDSKHEDEAWELEQREVVLQEEINSMQQYIDELQDKLGSCADALEKRKFFSGLHTTDFDVNKFKEKNW
;
A
#
# COMPACT_ATOMS: atom_id res chain seq x y z
N MET A 1 13.67 -19.53 3.32
CA MET A 1 14.37 -20.22 2.21
C MET A 1 13.43 -20.72 1.10
N ALA A 2 12.11 -20.75 1.28
CA ALA A 2 11.17 -21.19 0.24
C ALA A 2 10.87 -20.14 -0.88
N SER A 3 11.09 -18.84 -0.66
CA SER A 3 10.72 -17.80 -1.64
C SER A 3 11.61 -17.77 -2.90
N ALA A 4 12.88 -18.16 -2.80
CA ALA A 4 13.82 -18.06 -3.91
C ALA A 4 13.57 -19.09 -5.02
N GLU A 5 13.00 -20.26 -4.68
CA GLU A 5 12.68 -21.30 -5.66
C GLU A 5 11.44 -20.94 -6.49
N GLY A 6 10.42 -20.34 -5.87
CA GLY A 6 9.20 -19.89 -6.57
C GLY A 6 9.43 -18.70 -7.51
N GLU A 7 10.36 -17.79 -7.17
CA GLU A 7 10.77 -16.70 -8.06
C GLU A 7 11.47 -17.21 -9.32
N SER A 8 12.29 -18.26 -9.19
CA SER A 8 12.97 -18.90 -10.33
C SER A 8 11.98 -19.54 -11.30
N GLU A 9 11.01 -20.30 -10.77
CA GLU A 9 9.99 -20.98 -11.58
C GLU A 9 9.07 -20.01 -12.31
N CYS A 10 8.64 -18.93 -11.65
CA CYS A 10 7.82 -17.89 -12.27
C CYS A 10 8.58 -17.15 -13.40
N THR A 11 9.88 -16.87 -13.18
CA THR A 11 10.73 -16.22 -14.18
C THR A 11 10.90 -17.09 -15.43
N GLU A 12 11.02 -18.40 -15.26
CA GLU A 12 11.12 -19.36 -16.36
C GLU A 12 9.82 -19.42 -17.17
N LEU A 13 8.67 -19.56 -16.50
CA LEU A 13 7.34 -19.57 -17.15
C LEU A 13 7.07 -18.29 -17.94
N LEU A 14 7.38 -17.12 -17.37
CA LEU A 14 7.24 -15.83 -18.05
C LEU A 14 8.20 -15.71 -19.23
N THR A 15 9.42 -16.24 -19.09
CA THR A 15 10.40 -16.25 -20.18
C THR A 15 9.88 -17.10 -21.34
N GLU A 16 9.33 -18.27 -21.08
CA GLU A 16 8.74 -19.14 -22.10
C GLU A 16 7.49 -18.51 -22.75
N ALA A 17 6.61 -17.90 -21.95
CA ALA A 17 5.40 -17.26 -22.46
C ALA A 17 5.69 -16.04 -23.35
N LEU A 18 6.71 -15.25 -23.01
CA LEU A 18 7.04 -14.00 -23.73
C LEU A 18 7.97 -14.23 -24.92
N ILE A 19 8.70 -15.35 -24.94
CA ILE A 19 9.48 -15.74 -26.11
C ILE A 19 8.53 -16.35 -27.14
N ASN A 20 8.36 -15.64 -28.27
CA ASN A 20 7.58 -16.12 -29.42
C ASN A 20 7.93 -17.58 -29.76
N ALA A 21 6.93 -18.43 -30.01
CA ALA A 21 7.09 -19.85 -30.35
C ALA A 21 8.13 -20.10 -31.47
N GLN A 22 8.31 -19.14 -32.39
CA GLN A 22 9.34 -19.21 -33.44
C GLN A 22 10.78 -19.15 -32.91
N ILE A 23 11.01 -18.52 -31.76
CA ILE A 23 12.30 -18.50 -31.06
C ILE A 23 12.47 -19.78 -30.23
N HIS A 24 11.41 -20.54 -29.96
CA HIS A 24 11.51 -21.80 -29.23
C HIS A 24 12.09 -22.93 -30.08
N ASN A 25 11.88 -22.92 -31.40
CA ASN A 25 12.48 -23.88 -32.33
C ASN A 25 13.98 -23.63 -32.49
N SER A 26 14.79 -24.39 -31.74
CA SER A 26 16.22 -24.51 -32.02
C SER A 26 16.43 -25.49 -33.15
N TYR A 27 16.47 -24.98 -34.38
CA TYR A 27 17.05 -25.75 -35.48
C TYR A 27 18.48 -26.13 -35.10
N THR A 28 18.80 -27.41 -35.26
CA THR A 28 20.17 -27.89 -35.42
C THR A 28 20.75 -27.34 -36.72
N MET A 29 22.06 -27.43 -36.88
CA MET A 29 22.72 -27.00 -38.12
C MET A 29 22.16 -27.76 -39.33
N ASP A 30 21.87 -29.05 -39.18
CA ASP A 30 21.36 -29.89 -40.28
C ASP A 30 19.92 -29.52 -40.64
N GLU A 31 19.04 -29.29 -39.66
CA GLU A 31 17.68 -28.81 -39.92
C GLU A 31 17.70 -27.39 -40.53
N PHE A 32 18.62 -26.53 -40.11
CA PHE A 32 18.79 -25.21 -40.68
C PHE A 32 19.25 -25.28 -42.15
N LYS A 33 20.13 -26.23 -42.49
CA LYS A 33 20.56 -26.48 -43.86
C LYS A 33 19.40 -26.95 -44.75
N GLU A 34 18.45 -27.71 -44.23
CA GLU A 34 17.29 -28.17 -45.00
C GLU A 34 16.44 -27.01 -45.54
N LEU A 35 16.50 -25.83 -44.93
CA LEU A 35 15.84 -24.60 -45.40
C LEU A 35 16.45 -24.02 -46.69
N PHE A 36 17.64 -24.49 -47.08
CA PHE A 36 18.34 -24.05 -48.28
C PHE A 36 18.26 -25.10 -49.39
N PRO A 37 18.25 -24.67 -50.67
CA PRO A 37 18.36 -25.59 -51.80
C PRO A 37 19.58 -26.49 -51.68
N ARG A 38 19.47 -27.77 -52.07
CA ARG A 38 20.53 -28.79 -51.93
C ARG A 38 21.92 -28.32 -52.37
N LYS A 39 22.00 -27.59 -53.49
CA LYS A 39 23.26 -27.05 -54.03
C LYS A 39 23.99 -26.03 -53.13
N TYR A 40 23.31 -25.46 -52.13
CA TYR A 40 23.85 -24.41 -51.27
C TYR A 40 23.98 -24.83 -49.79
N ARG A 41 23.55 -26.05 -49.42
CA ARG A 41 23.52 -26.48 -48.01
C ARG A 41 24.90 -26.48 -47.33
N ASP A 42 25.94 -26.78 -48.11
CA ASP A 42 27.32 -26.77 -47.64
C ASP A 42 28.07 -25.49 -48.00
N HIS A 43 27.34 -24.46 -48.44
CA HIS A 43 27.93 -23.15 -48.66
C HIS A 43 28.36 -22.54 -47.33
N LYS A 44 29.54 -21.90 -47.31
CA LYS A 44 30.14 -21.33 -46.09
C LYS A 44 29.21 -20.32 -45.43
N ASP A 45 28.49 -19.56 -46.24
CA ASP A 45 27.55 -18.53 -45.76
C ASP A 45 26.37 -19.12 -44.99
N VAL A 46 25.94 -20.35 -45.28
CA VAL A 46 24.86 -21.01 -44.50
C VAL A 46 25.30 -21.20 -43.05
N LYS A 47 26.58 -21.54 -42.83
CA LYS A 47 27.14 -21.62 -41.47
C LYS A 47 27.16 -20.25 -40.79
N VAL A 48 27.57 -19.21 -41.49
CA VAL A 48 27.58 -17.84 -40.96
C VAL A 48 26.16 -17.38 -40.59
N LEU A 49 25.17 -17.68 -41.45
CA LEU A 49 23.76 -17.38 -41.21
C LEU A 49 23.22 -18.15 -40.00
N TYR A 50 23.58 -19.43 -39.85
CA TYR A 50 23.20 -20.23 -38.68
C TYR A 50 23.77 -19.65 -37.39
N GLU A 51 25.06 -19.29 -37.37
CA GLU A 51 25.70 -18.67 -36.22
C GLU A 51 25.05 -17.32 -35.86
N ALA A 52 24.74 -16.50 -36.87
CA ALA A 52 24.02 -15.24 -36.68
C ALA A 52 22.60 -15.46 -36.13
N TYR A 53 21.89 -16.45 -36.65
CA TYR A 53 20.56 -16.86 -36.17
C TYR A 53 20.60 -17.28 -34.70
N GLN A 54 21.51 -18.17 -34.32
CA GLN A 54 21.67 -18.63 -32.94
C GLN A 54 22.04 -17.46 -32.01
N ARG A 55 22.96 -16.59 -32.44
CA ARG A 55 23.35 -15.39 -31.67
C ARG A 55 22.16 -14.47 -31.43
N LYS A 56 21.34 -14.21 -32.47
CA LYS A 56 20.18 -13.33 -32.35
C LYS A 56 19.13 -13.92 -31.40
N ARG A 57 18.88 -15.23 -31.47
CA ARG A 57 17.97 -15.92 -30.56
C ARG A 57 18.42 -15.83 -29.11
N LYS A 58 19.71 -16.10 -28.84
CA LYS A 58 20.29 -15.95 -27.51
C LYS A 58 20.10 -14.51 -26.99
N GLN A 59 20.44 -13.51 -27.81
CA GLN A 59 20.27 -12.10 -27.44
C GLN A 59 18.82 -11.76 -27.09
N THR A 60 17.84 -12.26 -27.84
CA THR A 60 16.42 -12.02 -27.54
C THR A 60 16.01 -12.67 -26.22
N ARG A 61 16.41 -13.92 -25.97
CA ARG A 61 16.15 -14.61 -24.70
C ARG A 61 16.75 -13.87 -23.52
N ASP A 62 18.02 -13.50 -23.61
CA ASP A 62 18.74 -12.78 -22.55
C ASP A 62 18.06 -11.43 -22.24
N ARG A 63 17.56 -10.74 -23.26
CA ARG A 63 16.84 -9.47 -23.10
C ARG A 63 15.48 -9.66 -22.45
N VAL A 64 14.71 -10.69 -22.82
CA VAL A 64 13.43 -11.02 -22.17
C VAL A 64 13.66 -11.34 -20.69
N GLN A 65 14.62 -12.21 -20.37
CA GLN A 65 14.96 -12.54 -18.98
C GLN A 65 15.41 -11.32 -18.18
N THR A 66 16.17 -10.42 -18.78
CA THR A 66 16.60 -9.18 -18.11
C THR A 66 15.42 -8.25 -17.85
N ASN A 67 14.49 -8.12 -18.80
CA ASN A 67 13.30 -7.31 -18.62
C ASN A 67 12.39 -7.87 -17.52
N ILE A 68 12.15 -9.19 -17.49
CA ILE A 68 11.34 -9.84 -16.45
C ILE A 68 11.96 -9.57 -15.08
N ARG A 69 13.27 -9.84 -14.92
CA ARG A 69 13.97 -9.60 -13.66
C ARG A 69 13.91 -8.13 -13.22
N SER A 70 14.07 -7.20 -14.17
CA SER A 70 13.95 -5.77 -13.88
C SER A 70 12.55 -5.40 -13.43
N PHE A 71 11.52 -5.96 -14.07
CA PHE A 71 10.12 -5.68 -13.75
C PHE A 71 9.75 -6.22 -12.36
N CYS A 72 10.11 -7.45 -12.04
CA CYS A 72 9.85 -8.02 -10.71
C CYS A 72 10.50 -7.17 -9.61
N ARG A 73 11.79 -6.83 -9.77
CA ARG A 73 12.51 -5.98 -8.79
C ARG A 73 11.89 -4.59 -8.62
N GLN A 74 11.40 -3.98 -9.70
CA GLN A 74 10.73 -2.68 -9.63
C GLN A 74 9.42 -2.77 -8.86
N ARG A 75 8.66 -3.87 -9.04
CA ARG A 75 7.43 -4.10 -8.30
C ARG A 75 7.71 -4.27 -6.81
N ASP A 76 8.69 -5.09 -6.47
CA ASP A 76 9.05 -5.34 -5.06
C ASP A 76 9.47 -4.02 -4.36
N GLN A 77 10.24 -3.17 -5.04
CA GLN A 77 10.62 -1.85 -4.52
C GLN A 77 9.44 -0.88 -4.39
N GLN A 78 8.41 -1.03 -5.23
CA GLN A 78 7.23 -0.17 -5.22
C GLN A 78 6.24 -0.60 -4.13
N ASP A 79 6.13 -1.89 -3.88
CA ASP A 79 5.34 -2.46 -2.78
C ASP A 79 5.97 -2.05 -1.43
N ASP A 80 7.29 -2.20 -1.27
CA ASP A 80 8.02 -1.77 -0.06
C ASP A 80 7.83 -0.27 0.24
N ALA A 81 7.85 0.58 -0.80
CA ALA A 81 7.67 2.03 -0.65
C ALA A 81 6.21 2.44 -0.38
N CYS A 82 5.25 1.60 -0.73
CA CYS A 82 3.84 1.82 -0.45
C CYS A 82 3.53 1.48 1.02
N ASP A 83 4.05 0.34 1.50
CA ASP A 83 3.84 -0.11 2.87
C ASP A 83 4.46 0.87 3.88
N SER A 84 5.68 1.36 3.62
CA SER A 84 6.34 2.36 4.48
C SER A 84 5.54 3.67 4.61
N LYS A 85 4.86 4.12 3.55
CA LYS A 85 4.05 5.34 3.61
C LYS A 85 2.79 5.16 4.44
N HIS A 86 2.17 3.98 4.37
CA HIS A 86 0.99 3.68 5.16
C HIS A 86 1.33 3.52 6.65
N GLU A 87 2.51 3.00 7.00
CA GLU A 87 2.98 2.97 8.38
C GLU A 87 3.21 4.38 8.94
N ASP A 88 3.83 5.27 8.16
CA ASP A 88 4.04 6.67 8.56
C ASP A 88 2.70 7.42 8.76
N GLU A 89 1.75 7.27 7.82
CA GLU A 89 0.41 7.86 7.94
C GLU A 89 -0.37 7.32 9.15
N ALA A 90 -0.27 6.02 9.43
CA ALA A 90 -0.92 5.41 10.59
C ALA A 90 -0.34 5.94 11.91
N TRP A 91 0.98 6.11 11.99
CA TRP A 91 1.64 6.67 13.16
C TRP A 91 1.27 8.14 13.41
N GLU A 92 1.21 8.96 12.36
CA GLU A 92 0.75 10.36 12.48
C GLU A 92 -0.69 10.45 12.98
N LEU A 93 -1.57 9.55 12.52
CA LEU A 93 -2.96 9.49 12.96
C LEU A 93 -3.07 9.05 14.43
N GLU A 94 -2.29 8.05 14.86
CA GLU A 94 -2.25 7.59 16.25
C GLU A 94 -1.78 8.70 17.19
N GLN A 95 -0.74 9.46 16.82
CA GLN A 95 -0.32 10.62 17.60
C GLN A 95 -1.39 11.70 17.69
N ARG A 96 -2.08 11.97 16.59
CA ARG A 96 -3.15 12.97 16.56
C ARG A 96 -4.34 12.54 17.43
N GLU A 97 -4.66 11.26 17.45
CA GLU A 97 -5.70 10.70 18.32
C GLU A 97 -5.37 10.94 19.81
N VAL A 98 -4.13 10.68 20.21
CA VAL A 98 -3.67 10.91 21.60
C VAL A 98 -3.84 12.38 22.00
N VAL A 99 -3.40 13.32 21.17
CA VAL A 99 -3.51 14.77 21.44
C VAL A 99 -4.98 15.19 21.55
N LEU A 100 -5.83 14.72 20.64
CA LEU A 100 -7.26 15.03 20.68
C LEU A 100 -7.93 14.45 21.94
N GLN A 101 -7.52 13.26 22.38
CA GLN A 101 -8.03 12.65 23.61
C GLN A 101 -7.63 13.44 24.85
N GLU A 102 -6.40 13.96 24.91
CA GLU A 102 -5.95 14.87 25.96
C GLU A 102 -6.75 16.18 25.98
N GLU A 103 -7.03 16.76 24.81
CA GLU A 103 -7.83 17.98 24.67
C GLU A 103 -9.27 17.75 25.15
N ILE A 104 -9.91 16.64 24.75
CA ILE A 104 -11.24 16.26 25.22
C ILE A 104 -11.26 16.13 26.75
N ASN A 105 -10.26 15.45 27.33
CA ASN A 105 -10.17 15.29 28.78
C ASN A 105 -10.02 16.63 29.49
N SER A 106 -9.21 17.55 28.94
CA SER A 106 -9.04 18.90 29.49
C SER A 106 -10.33 19.72 29.40
N MET A 107 -11.06 19.64 28.28
CA MET A 107 -12.34 20.33 28.12
C MET A 107 -13.38 19.79 29.10
N GLN A 108 -13.41 18.48 29.32
CA GLN A 108 -14.32 17.86 30.28
C GLN A 108 -14.06 18.35 31.71
N GLN A 109 -12.79 18.41 32.13
CA GLN A 109 -12.43 18.98 33.44
C GLN A 109 -12.91 20.43 33.59
N TYR A 110 -12.75 21.24 32.53
CA TYR A 110 -13.22 22.62 32.55
C TYR A 110 -14.75 22.73 32.63
N ILE A 111 -15.48 21.85 31.95
CA ILE A 111 -16.94 21.76 32.06
C ILE A 111 -17.35 21.43 33.49
N ASP A 112 -16.72 20.42 34.10
CA ASP A 112 -17.01 20.00 35.47
C ASP A 112 -16.78 21.14 36.47
N GLU A 113 -15.66 21.89 36.33
CA GLU A 113 -15.38 23.06 37.15
C GLU A 113 -16.43 24.17 37.01
N LEU A 114 -16.91 24.42 35.78
CA LEU A 114 -17.94 25.41 35.52
C LEU A 114 -19.28 24.99 36.12
N GLN A 115 -19.63 23.70 36.02
CA GLN A 115 -20.84 23.15 36.61
C GLN A 115 -20.82 23.28 38.14
N ASP A 116 -19.69 22.99 38.78
CA ASP A 116 -19.55 23.15 40.23
C ASP A 116 -19.69 24.61 40.67
N LYS A 117 -19.08 25.55 39.93
CA LYS A 117 -19.24 26.99 40.19
C LYS A 117 -20.69 27.44 40.01
N LEU A 118 -21.36 26.98 38.95
CA LEU A 118 -22.76 27.30 38.69
C LEU A 118 -23.68 26.75 39.79
N GLY A 119 -23.47 25.52 40.22
CA GLY A 119 -24.19 24.90 41.35
C GLY A 119 -23.98 25.68 42.66
N SER A 120 -22.75 26.10 42.95
CA SER A 120 -22.46 26.92 44.12
C SER A 120 -23.18 28.29 44.08
N CYS A 121 -23.22 28.93 42.91
CA CYS A 121 -23.99 30.16 42.72
C CYS A 121 -25.50 29.93 42.89
N ALA A 122 -26.04 28.86 42.34
CA ALA A 122 -27.45 28.49 42.48
C ALA A 122 -27.82 28.28 43.96
N ASP A 123 -27.01 27.55 44.72
CA ASP A 123 -27.20 27.34 46.16
C ASP A 123 -27.11 28.66 46.96
N ALA A 124 -26.19 29.56 46.60
CA ALA A 124 -26.05 30.85 47.27
C ALA A 124 -27.27 31.75 47.04
N LEU A 125 -27.83 31.74 45.83
CA LEU A 125 -29.05 32.48 45.48
C LEU A 125 -30.28 31.94 46.22
N GLU A 126 -30.40 30.62 46.34
CA GLU A 126 -31.47 29.95 47.08
C GLU A 126 -31.38 30.25 48.59
N LYS A 127 -30.18 30.15 49.19
CA LYS A 127 -29.95 30.47 50.61
C LYS A 127 -30.28 31.91 50.97
N ARG A 128 -30.02 32.85 50.07
CA ARG A 128 -30.35 34.27 50.25
C ARG A 128 -31.83 34.59 50.00
N LYS A 129 -32.65 33.59 49.63
CA LYS A 129 -34.05 33.78 49.26
C LYS A 129 -34.23 34.88 48.20
N PHE A 130 -33.26 35.04 47.31
CA PHE A 130 -33.25 36.14 46.35
C PHE A 130 -34.48 36.10 45.43
N PHE A 131 -35.01 34.90 45.21
CA PHE A 131 -36.19 34.63 44.38
C PHE A 131 -37.46 34.34 45.19
N SER A 132 -37.52 34.60 46.51
CA SER A 132 -38.66 34.22 47.38
C SER A 132 -39.96 35.02 47.17
N GLY A 133 -40.15 35.59 45.98
CA GLY A 133 -41.37 36.25 45.52
C GLY A 133 -41.61 36.12 44.01
N LEU A 134 -40.80 35.31 43.30
CA LEU A 134 -41.00 34.96 41.90
C LEU A 134 -41.76 33.63 41.81
N HIS A 135 -42.65 33.50 40.83
CA HIS A 135 -43.39 32.25 40.64
C HIS A 135 -42.41 31.15 40.22
N THR A 136 -42.61 29.92 40.72
CA THR A 136 -41.79 28.75 40.40
C THR A 136 -41.79 28.37 38.92
N THR A 137 -42.67 28.98 38.12
CA THR A 137 -42.70 28.89 36.66
C THR A 137 -41.65 29.75 35.96
N ASP A 138 -41.12 30.78 36.64
CA ASP A 138 -40.26 31.79 36.03
C ASP A 138 -38.77 31.43 36.16
N PHE A 139 -38.39 30.66 37.19
CA PHE A 139 -37.03 30.16 37.39
C PHE A 139 -37.00 28.92 38.30
N ASP A 140 -36.59 27.77 37.76
CA ASP A 140 -36.50 26.50 38.50
C ASP A 140 -35.04 26.10 38.78
N VAL A 141 -34.62 26.31 40.02
CA VAL A 141 -33.26 26.03 40.51
C VAL A 141 -32.95 24.52 40.51
N ASN A 142 -33.96 23.65 40.58
CA ASN A 142 -33.75 22.20 40.70
C ASN A 142 -33.20 21.58 39.42
N LYS A 143 -33.44 22.18 38.25
CA LYS A 143 -32.90 21.73 36.96
C LYS A 143 -31.37 21.74 36.89
N PHE A 144 -30.72 22.57 37.72
CA PHE A 144 -29.26 22.66 37.80
C PHE A 144 -28.65 21.74 38.85
N LYS A 145 -29.48 21.12 39.70
CA LYS A 145 -29.06 20.16 40.73
C LYS A 145 -29.16 18.72 40.26
N GLU A 146 -29.97 18.44 39.25
CA GLU A 146 -30.04 17.11 38.63
C GLU A 146 -28.81 16.87 37.75
N LYS A 147 -27.86 16.05 38.26
CA LYS A 147 -26.73 15.49 37.51
C LYS A 147 -27.15 14.48 36.43
N ASN A 148 -28.25 14.72 35.73
CA ASN A 148 -28.72 13.87 34.64
C ASN A 148 -28.79 14.70 33.36
N TRP A 149 -27.62 14.92 32.75
CA TRP A 149 -27.47 15.36 31.37
C TRP A 149 -26.34 14.54 30.74
#